data_AF-A0A3M0XKC3-F1
#
_entry.id   AF-A0A3M0XKC3-F1
#
_cell.length_a   1.000
_cell.length_b   1.000
_cell.length_c   1.000
_cell.angle_alpha   90.00
_cell.angle_beta   90.00
_cell.angle_gamma   90.00
#
_symmetry.space_group_name_H-M   'P 1'
#
loop_
_entity.id
_entity.type
_entity.pdbx_description
1 polymer ?
#
loop_
_entity_poly.entity_id
_entity_poly.type
_entity_poly.pdbx_seq_one_letter_code
_entity_poly.pdbx_strand_id
1 'polypeptide(L)'
;MPYQGGQLNPWIKGLVIFNLMIILGGCGFLSEKDFTLPKEKELSGDNIRNPFAERTQEFQRRQQEIKRVEDLLKNELTDEQKRAIDQWLKDNNLNPFGDPPDTVYAGGTPLFNEETGEHQDRYHFLLRKHPELVKIVLEIDQQSNSKDKK
;
A
#
# COMPACT_ATOMS: atom_id res chain seq x y z
N MET A 1 46.28 6.66 -2.02
CA MET A 1 45.94 7.48 -0.85
C MET A 1 44.79 6.80 -0.13
N PRO A 2 44.92 6.48 1.18
CA PRO A 2 43.88 5.76 1.93
C PRO A 2 42.78 6.70 2.42
N TYR A 3 41.52 6.28 2.26
CA TYR A 3 40.35 6.92 2.83
C TYR A 3 40.30 6.64 4.35
N GLN A 4 40.26 7.71 5.13
CA GLN A 4 39.98 7.67 6.57
C GLN A 4 38.47 7.67 6.81
N GLY A 5 38.06 6.89 7.81
CA GLY A 5 37.08 7.29 8.83
C GLY A 5 35.62 7.44 8.43
N GLY A 6 34.81 6.42 8.72
CA GLY A 6 33.38 6.55 8.99
C GLY A 6 33.06 5.86 10.32
N GLN A 7 32.71 6.65 11.33
CA GLN A 7 32.39 6.19 12.68
C GLN A 7 31.13 5.31 12.72
N LEU A 8 31.19 4.25 13.52
CA LEU A 8 30.04 3.44 13.91
C LEU A 8 29.13 4.23 14.87
N ASN A 9 27.83 4.23 14.56
CA ASN A 9 26.77 4.82 15.39
C ASN A 9 26.59 4.02 16.71
N PRO A 10 26.49 4.68 17.89
CA PRO A 10 26.50 4.02 19.20
C PRO A 10 25.15 3.45 19.68
N TRP A 11 24.13 3.31 18.82
CA TRP A 11 22.76 2.97 19.25
C TRP A 11 22.37 1.47 19.21
N ILE A 12 23.31 0.55 18.92
CA ILE A 12 22.99 -0.90 18.75
C ILE A 12 23.32 -1.76 19.99
N LYS A 13 23.56 -1.19 21.17
CA LYS A 13 23.97 -1.97 22.38
C LYS A 13 22.89 -2.20 23.44
N GLY A 14 21.61 -2.01 23.13
CA GLY A 14 20.54 -1.94 24.14
C GLY A 14 19.45 -3.01 24.13
N LEU A 15 19.54 -4.10 23.36
CA LEU A 15 18.38 -5.00 23.18
C LEU A 15 18.68 -6.51 23.27
N VAL A 16 19.45 -6.96 24.28
CA VAL A 16 19.71 -8.41 24.46
C VAL A 16 19.53 -8.93 25.90
N ILE A 17 19.18 -8.12 26.90
CA ILE A 17 19.04 -8.63 28.28
C ILE A 17 17.79 -8.08 28.94
N PHE A 18 16.61 -8.60 28.60
CA PHE A 18 15.42 -8.51 29.47
C PHE A 18 14.35 -9.54 29.04
N ASN A 19 14.73 -10.82 28.93
CA ASN A 19 13.77 -11.90 28.70
C ASN A 19 14.06 -13.12 29.58
N LEU A 20 14.42 -12.85 30.84
CA LEU A 20 14.64 -13.89 31.85
C LEU A 20 14.48 -13.30 33.26
N MET A 21 13.23 -13.19 33.74
CA MET A 21 12.83 -13.24 35.17
C MET A 21 11.47 -12.56 35.37
N ILE A 22 10.37 -13.23 35.02
CA ILE A 22 9.08 -13.05 35.73
C ILE A 22 8.44 -14.44 35.85
N ILE A 23 9.06 -15.28 36.68
CA ILE A 23 8.39 -16.42 37.32
C ILE A 23 8.75 -16.28 38.79
N LEU A 24 7.73 -16.40 39.65
CA LEU A 24 7.76 -16.34 41.12
C LEU A 24 7.60 -14.92 41.72
N GLY A 25 6.35 -14.61 42.11
CA GLY A 25 6.07 -13.41 42.91
C GLY A 25 4.58 -13.12 43.00
N GLY A 26 3.82 -14.00 43.65
CA GLY A 26 2.46 -13.68 44.06
C GLY A 26 2.38 -12.67 45.21
N CYS A 27 1.14 -12.26 45.47
CA CYS A 27 0.59 -11.62 46.68
C CYS A 27 0.38 -10.08 46.65
N GLY A 28 -0.85 -9.68 47.02
CA GLY A 28 -1.26 -8.32 47.38
C GLY A 28 -2.14 -7.64 46.34
N PHE A 29 -3.47 -7.85 46.32
CA PHE A 29 -4.44 -7.14 47.17
C PHE A 29 -4.14 -5.63 47.27
N LEU A 30 -4.81 -4.80 46.44
CA LEU A 30 -4.99 -3.39 46.77
C LEU A 30 -6.25 -2.79 46.11
N SER A 31 -7.28 -2.70 46.95
CA SER A 31 -8.29 -1.64 47.06
C SER A 31 -8.88 -1.02 45.79
N GLU A 32 -10.11 -1.44 45.48
CA GLU A 32 -11.13 -0.63 44.83
C GLU A 32 -11.32 0.67 45.65
N LYS A 33 -11.04 1.82 45.04
CA LYS A 33 -11.59 3.11 45.47
C LYS A 33 -12.07 3.84 44.23
N ASP A 34 -13.34 3.64 43.94
CA ASP A 34 -14.30 4.65 43.50
C ASP A 34 -13.83 5.65 42.44
N PHE A 35 -13.51 5.16 41.24
CA PHE A 35 -13.70 5.98 40.04
C PHE A 35 -15.14 5.76 39.55
N THR A 36 -16.08 6.47 40.17
CA THR A 36 -17.47 6.50 39.69
C THR A 36 -17.50 7.25 38.37
N LEU A 37 -17.53 6.51 37.27
CA LEU A 37 -17.90 7.03 35.96
C LEU A 37 -19.28 7.69 36.10
N PRO A 38 -19.46 8.96 35.68
CA PRO A 38 -20.78 9.55 35.64
C PRO A 38 -21.62 8.69 34.69
N LYS A 39 -22.68 8.12 35.26
CA LYS A 39 -23.69 7.31 34.58
C LYS A 39 -24.15 8.09 33.33
N GLU A 40 -23.79 7.57 32.16
CA GLU A 40 -24.24 8.12 30.88
C GLU A 40 -25.76 8.22 30.94
N LYS A 41 -26.25 9.46 30.86
CA LYS A 41 -27.66 9.72 30.69
C LYS A 41 -27.99 9.22 29.30
N GLU A 42 -28.83 8.20 29.21
CA GLU A 42 -29.41 7.73 27.95
C GLU A 42 -30.12 8.91 27.27
N LEU A 43 -29.44 9.50 26.29
CA LEU A 43 -30.04 10.49 25.41
C LEU A 43 -30.68 9.72 24.27
N SER A 44 -31.96 9.44 24.49
CA SER A 44 -32.94 9.00 23.52
C SER A 44 -32.85 9.76 22.19
N GLY A 45 -32.75 9.00 21.10
CA GLY A 45 -33.40 9.33 19.84
C GLY A 45 -32.75 10.46 19.03
N ASP A 46 -31.62 10.15 18.39
CA ASP A 46 -31.37 10.51 17.00
C ASP A 46 -30.28 9.57 16.46
N ASN A 47 -30.37 9.19 15.19
CA ASN A 47 -29.42 8.30 14.53
C ASN A 47 -28.04 8.97 14.43
N ILE A 48 -27.27 8.98 15.52
CA ILE A 48 -25.90 9.51 15.56
C ILE A 48 -25.03 8.55 14.77
N ARG A 49 -24.92 8.84 13.47
CA ARG A 49 -23.92 8.29 12.57
C ARG A 49 -22.55 8.49 13.22
N ASN A 50 -21.91 7.43 13.72
CA ASN A 50 -20.65 7.55 14.44
C ASN A 50 -19.53 7.91 13.45
N PRO A 51 -19.04 9.17 13.42
CA PRO A 51 -18.07 9.61 12.42
C PRO A 51 -16.70 8.95 12.62
N PHE A 52 -16.45 8.37 13.80
CA PHE A 52 -15.22 7.63 14.10
C PHE A 52 -15.27 6.19 13.55
N ALA A 53 -16.43 5.54 13.61
CA ALA A 53 -16.62 4.21 13.02
C ALA A 53 -16.51 4.26 11.49
N GLU A 54 -17.12 5.26 10.84
CA GLU A 54 -17.02 5.46 9.40
C GLU A 54 -15.59 5.78 8.96
N ARG A 55 -14.87 6.65 9.70
CA ARG A 55 -13.46 6.96 9.44
C ARG A 55 -12.57 5.73 9.53
N THR A 56 -12.86 4.83 10.47
CA THR A 56 -12.08 3.59 10.64
C THR A 56 -12.31 2.62 9.49
N GLN A 57 -13.56 2.46 9.05
CA GLN A 57 -13.89 1.59 7.92
C GLN A 57 -13.30 2.11 6.61
N GLU A 58 -13.38 3.43 6.36
CA GLU A 58 -12.80 4.04 5.18
C GLU A 58 -11.27 3.89 5.15
N PHE A 59 -10.61 4.12 6.29
CA PHE A 59 -9.17 3.92 6.41
C PHE A 59 -8.78 2.49 6.08
N GLN A 60 -9.47 1.49 6.63
CA GLN A 60 -9.21 0.07 6.35
C GLN A 60 -9.38 -0.27 4.86
N ARG A 61 -10.44 0.24 4.21
CA ARG A 61 -10.66 0.03 2.77
C ARG A 61 -9.52 0.62 1.94
N ARG A 62 -9.10 1.85 2.25
CA ARG A 62 -7.98 2.50 1.56
C ARG A 62 -6.67 1.73 1.75
N GLN A 63 -6.38 1.23 2.96
CA GLN A 63 -5.20 0.41 3.21
C GLN A 63 -5.24 -0.90 2.39
N GLN A 64 -6.41 -1.52 2.28
CA GLN A 64 -6.59 -2.73 1.47
C GLN A 64 -6.42 -2.45 -0.03
N GLU A 65 -6.90 -1.32 -0.52
CA GLU A 65 -6.74 -0.89 -1.91
C GLU A 65 -5.26 -0.62 -2.24
N ILE A 66 -4.55 0.13 -1.40
CA ILE A 66 -3.11 0.38 -1.55
C ILE A 66 -2.34 -0.93 -1.64
N LYS A 67 -2.62 -1.87 -0.73
CA LYS A 67 -1.97 -3.18 -0.73
C LYS A 67 -2.21 -3.95 -2.04
N ARG A 68 -3.43 -3.93 -2.57
CA ARG A 68 -3.74 -4.58 -3.86
C ARG A 68 -2.98 -3.95 -5.02
N VAL A 69 -2.88 -2.62 -5.05
CA VAL A 69 -2.09 -1.92 -6.07
C VAL A 69 -0.61 -2.26 -5.95
N GLU A 70 -0.06 -2.32 -4.73
CA GLU A 70 1.31 -2.77 -4.51
C GLU A 70 1.54 -4.21 -4.99
N ASP A 71 0.60 -5.12 -4.71
CA ASP A 71 0.69 -6.50 -5.14
C ASP A 71 0.64 -6.60 -6.68
N LEU A 72 -0.18 -5.78 -7.34
CA LEU A 72 -0.20 -5.67 -8.82
C LEU A 72 1.11 -5.12 -9.40
N LEU A 73 1.79 -4.21 -8.68
CA LEU A 73 3.08 -3.65 -9.10
C LEU A 73 4.27 -4.56 -8.78
N LYS A 74 4.10 -5.54 -7.89
CA LYS A 74 5.15 -6.51 -7.53
C LYS A 74 5.07 -7.78 -8.37
N ASN A 75 3.88 -8.16 -8.82
CA ASN A 75 3.65 -9.37 -9.60
C ASN A 75 3.66 -9.07 -11.10
N GLU A 76 4.05 -10.05 -11.91
CA GLU A 76 3.98 -9.93 -13.35
C GLU A 76 2.53 -9.95 -13.84
N LEU A 77 2.14 -8.95 -14.66
CA LEU A 77 0.83 -8.93 -15.29
C LEU A 77 0.67 -10.09 -16.28
N THR A 78 -0.54 -10.66 -16.32
CA THR A 78 -0.91 -11.69 -17.29
C THR A 78 -1.01 -11.10 -18.70
N ASP A 79 -0.92 -11.97 -19.71
CA ASP A 79 -1.03 -11.53 -21.12
C ASP A 79 -2.41 -10.92 -21.42
N GLU A 80 -3.47 -11.38 -20.77
CA GLU A 80 -4.82 -10.81 -20.92
C GLU A 80 -4.87 -9.37 -20.39
N GLN A 81 -4.28 -9.12 -19.21
CA GLN A 81 -4.20 -7.78 -18.63
C GLN A 81 -3.34 -6.84 -19.48
N LYS A 82 -2.19 -7.32 -19.96
CA LYS A 82 -1.30 -6.55 -20.86
C LYS A 82 -2.02 -6.14 -22.15
N ARG A 83 -2.77 -7.05 -22.76
CA ARG A 83 -3.57 -6.76 -23.95
C ARG A 83 -4.67 -5.73 -23.70
N ALA A 84 -5.33 -5.79 -22.54
CA ALA A 84 -6.35 -4.82 -22.17
C ALA A 84 -5.76 -3.41 -22.00
N ILE A 85 -4.58 -3.30 -21.38
CA ILE A 85 -3.84 -2.03 -21.28
C ILE A 85 -3.50 -1.51 -22.67
N ASP A 86 -2.93 -2.35 -23.54
CA ASP A 86 -2.57 -1.95 -24.89
C ASP A 86 -3.79 -1.52 -25.73
N GLN A 87 -4.94 -2.17 -25.53
CA GLN A 87 -6.19 -1.76 -26.18
C GLN A 87 -6.67 -0.41 -25.66
N TRP A 88 -6.65 -0.21 -24.34
CA TRP A 88 -7.02 1.08 -23.74
C TRP A 88 -6.14 2.22 -24.24
N LEU A 89 -4.83 2.01 -24.39
CA LEU A 89 -3.93 3.01 -24.96
C LEU A 89 -4.32 3.40 -26.39
N LYS A 90 -4.66 2.41 -27.22
CA LYS A 90 -5.11 2.64 -28.60
C LYS A 90 -6.43 3.40 -28.65
N ASP A 91 -7.39 3.01 -27.82
CA ASP A 91 -8.72 3.63 -27.78
C ASP A 91 -8.64 5.10 -27.34
N ASN A 92 -7.66 5.45 -26.51
CA ASN A 92 -7.40 6.82 -26.07
C ASN A 92 -6.42 7.58 -26.99
N ASN A 93 -6.00 6.99 -28.11
CA ASN A 93 -5.02 7.56 -29.05
C ASN A 93 -3.71 7.98 -28.36
N LEU A 94 -3.23 7.15 -27.44
CA LEU A 94 -1.98 7.33 -26.71
C LEU A 94 -0.86 6.48 -27.33
N ASN A 95 0.37 6.93 -27.14
CA ASN A 95 1.57 6.18 -27.50
C ASN A 95 1.79 4.99 -26.54
N PRO A 96 2.78 4.11 -26.80
CA PRO A 96 3.06 2.94 -25.97
C PRO A 96 3.43 3.24 -24.50
N PHE A 97 3.68 4.49 -24.16
CA PHE A 97 4.03 4.97 -22.81
C PHE A 97 2.90 5.79 -22.17
N GLY A 98 1.73 5.87 -22.82
CA GLY A 98 0.56 6.58 -22.29
C GLY A 98 0.63 8.10 -22.42
N ASP A 99 1.43 8.62 -23.36
CA ASP A 99 1.49 10.04 -23.69
C ASP A 99 0.86 10.31 -25.06
N PRO A 100 0.57 11.58 -25.42
CA PRO A 100 0.17 11.94 -26.77
C PRO A 100 1.15 11.42 -27.84
N PRO A 101 0.69 11.12 -29.06
CA PRO A 101 1.51 10.51 -30.11
C PRO A 101 2.73 11.33 -30.52
N ASP A 102 2.64 12.67 -30.42
CA ASP A 102 3.71 13.59 -30.81
C ASP A 102 4.73 13.87 -29.69
N THR A 103 4.70 13.08 -28.62
CA THR A 103 5.60 13.25 -27.48
C THR A 103 7.02 12.80 -27.81
N VAL A 104 7.99 13.70 -27.61
CA VAL A 104 9.42 13.44 -27.80
C VAL A 104 10.11 13.31 -26.44
N TYR A 105 10.88 12.24 -26.26
CA TYR A 105 11.64 12.00 -25.03
C TYR A 105 13.11 12.38 -25.23
N ALA A 106 13.55 13.45 -24.57
CA ALA A 106 14.97 13.76 -24.49
C ALA A 106 15.67 12.64 -23.71
N GLY A 107 16.65 11.97 -24.33
CA GLY A 107 17.40 10.88 -23.68
C GLY A 107 16.88 9.47 -23.97
N GLY A 108 15.88 9.28 -24.85
CA GLY A 108 15.50 7.96 -25.36
C GLY A 108 14.11 7.51 -24.96
N THR A 109 13.97 6.65 -23.94
CA THR A 109 12.66 6.13 -23.49
C THR A 109 12.34 6.64 -22.09
N PRO A 110 11.06 6.92 -21.76
CA PRO A 110 10.66 7.38 -20.43
C PRO A 110 10.80 6.29 -19.34
N LEU A 111 11.21 5.08 -19.73
CA LEU A 111 11.38 3.94 -18.83
C LEU A 111 12.75 3.92 -18.14
N PHE A 112 13.71 4.72 -18.61
CA PHE A 112 15.03 4.79 -18.00
C PHE A 112 15.02 5.76 -16.81
N ASN A 113 15.41 5.26 -15.63
CA ASN A 113 15.62 6.09 -14.46
C ASN A 113 17.10 6.50 -14.40
N GLU A 114 17.39 7.78 -14.67
CA GLU A 114 18.76 8.31 -14.66
C GLU A 114 19.39 8.37 -13.26
N GLU A 115 18.57 8.44 -12.19
CA GLU A 115 19.07 8.47 -10.82
C GLU A 115 19.61 7.12 -10.37
N THR A 116 18.94 6.03 -10.77
CA THR A 116 19.33 4.66 -10.40
C THR A 116 20.11 3.93 -11.50
N GLY A 117 20.01 4.38 -12.75
CA GLY A 117 20.55 3.70 -13.93
C GLY A 117 19.76 2.46 -14.35
N GLU A 118 18.55 2.26 -13.82
CA GLU A 118 17.73 1.08 -14.08
C GLU A 118 16.58 1.38 -15.05
N HIS A 119 16.14 0.34 -15.78
CA HIS A 119 14.93 0.41 -16.60
C HIS A 119 13.72 -0.10 -15.80
N GLN A 120 12.65 0.69 -15.77
CA GLN A 120 11.38 0.26 -15.22
C GLN A 120 10.57 -0.57 -16.23
N ASP A 121 9.83 -1.57 -15.74
CA ASP A 121 8.82 -2.25 -16.54
C ASP A 121 7.77 -1.28 -17.11
N ARG A 122 7.45 -1.45 -18.39
CA ARG A 122 6.53 -0.57 -19.13
C ARG A 122 5.13 -0.55 -18.50
N TYR A 123 4.60 -1.70 -18.12
CA TYR A 123 3.25 -1.80 -17.57
C TYR A 123 3.20 -1.24 -16.15
N HIS A 124 4.24 -1.45 -15.34
CA HIS A 124 4.35 -0.79 -14.04
C HIS A 124 4.41 0.73 -14.16
N PHE A 125 5.14 1.24 -15.16
CA PHE A 125 5.16 2.67 -15.47
C PHE A 125 3.77 3.19 -15.85
N LEU A 126 3.06 2.49 -16.73
CA LEU A 126 1.71 2.84 -17.17
C LEU A 126 0.70 2.83 -16.02
N LEU A 127 0.70 1.81 -15.16
CA LEU A 127 -0.22 1.72 -14.01
C LEU A 127 0.01 2.84 -13.00
N ARG A 128 1.26 3.26 -12.80
CA ARG A 128 1.58 4.39 -11.92
C ARG A 128 1.14 5.72 -12.53
N LYS A 129 1.25 5.85 -13.84
CA LYS A 129 0.93 7.08 -14.59
C LYS A 129 -0.57 7.28 -14.79
N HIS A 130 -1.29 6.18 -15.03
CA HIS A 130 -2.72 6.15 -15.36
C HIS A 130 -3.47 5.26 -14.36
N PRO A 131 -3.90 5.79 -13.20
CA PRO A 131 -4.57 5.03 -12.16
C PRO A 131 -5.89 4.35 -12.61
N GLU A 132 -6.51 4.82 -13.68
CA GLU A 132 -7.68 4.18 -14.30
C GLU A 132 -7.37 2.79 -14.85
N LEU A 133 -6.14 2.53 -15.30
CA LEU A 133 -5.73 1.20 -15.76
C LEU A 133 -5.76 0.18 -14.62
N VAL A 134 -5.50 0.61 -13.37
CA VAL A 134 -5.57 -0.26 -12.19
C VAL A 134 -6.97 -0.87 -12.07
N LYS A 135 -8.02 -0.09 -12.32
CA LYS A 135 -9.40 -0.58 -12.26
C LYS A 135 -9.66 -1.64 -13.32
N ILE A 136 -9.22 -1.39 -14.55
CA ILE A 136 -9.37 -2.33 -15.67
C ILE A 136 -8.66 -3.66 -15.36
N VAL A 137 -7.43 -3.59 -14.85
CA VAL A 137 -6.63 -4.77 -14.49
C VAL A 137 -7.28 -5.56 -13.35
N LEU A 138 -7.80 -4.88 -12.32
CA LEU A 138 -8.51 -5.50 -11.20
C LEU A 138 -9.81 -6.19 -11.65
N GLU A 139 -10.53 -5.63 -12.62
CA GLU A 139 -11.75 -6.23 -13.15
C GLU A 139 -11.46 -7.53 -13.92
N ILE A 140 -10.38 -7.56 -14.70
CA ILE A 140 -9.95 -8.75 -15.45
C ILE A 140 -9.52 -9.87 -14.49
N ASP A 141 -8.80 -9.54 -13.42
CA ASP A 141 -8.35 -10.52 -12.41
C ASP A 141 -9.53 -11.21 -11.69
N GLN A 142 -10.65 -10.49 -11.50
CA GLN A 142 -11.86 -11.09 -10.94
C GLN A 142 -12.54 -12.04 -11.93
N GLN A 143 -12.48 -11.73 -13.23
CA GLN A 143 -13.07 -12.56 -14.28
C GLN A 143 -12.26 -13.85 -14.52
N SER A 144 -10.93 -13.78 -14.50
CA SER A 144 -10.06 -14.96 -14.64
C SER A 144 -10.29 -15.97 -13.51
N ASN A 145 -10.31 -15.50 -12.26
CA ASN A 145 -10.55 -16.33 -11.07
C ASN A 145 -11.95 -17.02 -11.05
N SER A 146 -12.92 -16.50 -11.83
CA SER A 146 -14.24 -17.12 -11.97
C SER A 146 -14.30 -18.23 -13.01
N LYS A 147 -13.46 -18.17 -14.05
CA LYS A 147 -13.43 -19.14 -15.15
C LYS A 147 -12.80 -20.47 -14.73
N ASP A 148 -11.88 -20.46 -13.77
CA ASP A 148 -11.18 -21.66 -13.29
C ASP A 148 -12.01 -22.52 -12.32
N LYS A 149 -13.20 -22.06 -11.90
CA LYS A 149 -14.11 -22.76 -10.97
C LYS A 149 -15.23 -23.56 -11.66
N LYS A 150 -15.16 -23.77 -12.98
CA LYS A 150 -16.19 -24.47 -13.76
C LYS A 150 -15.60 -25.66 -14.49
#